data_AF-A0A258MGM1-F1
#
_entry.id   AF-A0A258MGM1-F1
#
_cell.length_a   1.000
_cell.length_b   1.000
_cell.length_c   1.000
_cell.angle_alpha   90.00
_cell.angle_beta   90.00
_cell.angle_gamma   90.00
#
_symmetry.space_group_name_H-M   'P 1'
#
loop_
_entity.id
_entity.type
_entity.pdbx_description
1 polymer ?
#
loop_
_entity_poly.entity_id
_entity_poly.type
_entity_poly.pdbx_seq_one_letter_code
_entity_poly.pdbx_strand_id
1 'polypeptide(L)'
;MFDPFGDYASRGYLRNTASEKDLEIIKIAEHELFRAQLPIALDFLAQCKRIEYSDFLEVHRILLSALYPWAGKDRNTVLPDRSISKGEVYFCHPKDCQRAIEEGLSIDQDKKQMAVKPGFIMGMFAYGHPFLDGNGRAMLLVHAELCFRANMSINWIDTDKAAYLEALTREIEDPHAGALDQYLLPCIGEKILRDQWLESISILPGLDGVNAGADFSAQYTDPKVAESYQAFERRRGYQLAEQNISALTKGSK
;
A
#
# COMPACT_ATOMS: atom_id res chain seq x y z
N MET A 1 -2.57 -8.48 -19.49
CA MET A 1 -1.32 -8.73 -18.75
C MET A 1 -0.75 -7.39 -18.36
N PHE A 2 -0.46 -7.20 -17.08
CA PHE A 2 0.15 -5.98 -16.59
C PHE A 2 1.66 -5.99 -16.90
N ASP A 3 2.08 -5.16 -17.86
CA ASP A 3 3.49 -5.03 -18.30
C ASP A 3 3.88 -3.54 -18.41
N PRO A 4 4.10 -2.86 -17.27
CA PRO A 4 4.46 -1.44 -17.27
C PRO A 4 5.83 -1.15 -17.91
N PHE A 5 6.71 -2.14 -18.00
CA PHE A 5 8.05 -2.00 -18.56
C PHE A 5 8.09 -2.24 -20.07
N GLY A 6 7.12 -2.97 -20.62
CA GLY A 6 7.06 -3.33 -22.04
C GLY A 6 8.11 -4.38 -22.43
N ASP A 7 8.67 -5.11 -21.46
CA ASP A 7 9.75 -6.08 -21.66
C ASP A 7 9.45 -7.47 -21.10
N TYR A 8 8.17 -7.78 -20.87
CA TYR A 8 7.73 -9.09 -20.37
C TYR A 8 8.32 -10.27 -21.15
N ALA A 9 8.40 -10.15 -22.48
CA ALA A 9 8.92 -11.22 -23.33
C ALA A 9 10.38 -11.60 -23.03
N SER A 10 11.21 -10.65 -22.60
CA SER A 10 12.64 -10.86 -22.34
C SER A 10 12.99 -10.88 -20.84
N ARG A 11 12.18 -10.27 -19.99
CA ARG A 11 12.47 -10.10 -18.54
C ARG A 11 11.45 -10.77 -17.62
N GLY A 12 10.43 -11.42 -18.16
CA GLY A 12 9.36 -12.04 -17.38
C GLY A 12 8.44 -11.01 -16.71
N TYR A 13 7.54 -11.49 -15.86
CA TYR A 13 6.61 -10.65 -15.13
C TYR A 13 7.35 -9.71 -14.18
N LEU A 14 7.12 -8.40 -14.35
CA LEU A 14 7.68 -7.31 -13.53
C LEU A 14 9.19 -7.42 -13.28
N ARG A 15 9.95 -7.96 -14.24
CA ARG A 15 11.41 -8.12 -14.14
C ARG A 15 11.85 -8.87 -12.87
N ASN A 16 11.12 -9.92 -12.48
CA ASN A 16 11.50 -10.78 -11.36
C ASN A 16 12.88 -11.43 -11.58
N THR A 17 13.52 -11.89 -10.50
CA THR A 17 14.89 -12.42 -10.48
C THR A 17 15.08 -13.64 -11.40
N ALA A 18 14.05 -14.46 -11.57
CA ALA A 18 14.08 -15.66 -12.41
C ALA A 18 13.69 -15.39 -13.87
N SER A 19 13.27 -14.17 -14.22
CA SER A 19 12.59 -13.86 -15.49
C SER A 19 11.39 -14.78 -15.76
N GLU A 20 10.73 -15.26 -14.70
CA GLU A 20 9.55 -16.11 -14.75
C GLU A 20 8.37 -15.35 -15.38
N LYS A 21 7.60 -16.06 -16.20
CA LYS A 21 6.48 -15.55 -16.99
C LYS A 21 5.14 -16.05 -16.48
N ASP A 22 5.13 -17.24 -15.88
CA ASP A 22 3.92 -17.84 -15.35
C ASP A 22 3.44 -17.07 -14.10
N LEU A 23 2.28 -16.43 -14.23
CA LEU A 23 1.68 -15.64 -13.16
C LEU A 23 1.24 -16.49 -11.97
N GLU A 24 0.92 -17.78 -12.16
CA GLU A 24 0.59 -18.67 -11.05
C GLU A 24 1.83 -18.96 -10.21
N ILE A 25 2.96 -19.24 -10.87
CA ILE A 25 4.25 -19.45 -10.19
C ILE A 25 4.67 -18.18 -9.45
N ILE A 26 4.54 -17.00 -10.07
CA ILE A 26 4.83 -15.72 -9.42
C ILE A 26 3.97 -15.55 -8.15
N LYS A 27 2.65 -15.75 -8.25
CA LYS A 27 1.74 -15.58 -7.11
C LYS A 27 2.06 -16.54 -5.97
N ILE A 28 2.42 -17.79 -6.28
CA ILE A 28 2.85 -18.76 -5.27
C ILE A 28 4.15 -18.28 -4.61
N ALA A 29 5.17 -17.90 -5.40
CA ALA A 29 6.44 -17.41 -4.86
C ALA A 29 6.25 -16.17 -3.97
N GLU A 30 5.41 -15.25 -4.41
CA GLU A 30 5.01 -14.06 -3.68
C GLU A 30 4.33 -14.34 -2.34
N HIS A 31 3.44 -15.32 -2.31
CA HIS A 31 2.74 -15.74 -1.10
C HIS A 31 3.72 -16.42 -0.12
N GLU A 32 4.53 -17.36 -0.60
CA GLU A 32 5.49 -18.08 0.23
C GLU A 32 6.58 -17.16 0.79
N LEU A 33 7.09 -16.23 -0.01
CA LEU A 33 8.05 -15.23 0.46
C LEU A 33 7.42 -14.31 1.51
N PHE A 34 6.20 -13.84 1.29
CA PHE A 34 5.49 -13.04 2.29
C PHE A 34 5.40 -13.79 3.63
N ARG A 35 4.97 -15.06 3.62
CA ARG A 35 4.86 -15.88 4.83
C ARG A 35 6.22 -16.09 5.51
N ALA A 36 7.26 -16.42 4.73
CA ALA A 36 8.60 -16.67 5.25
C ALA A 36 9.24 -15.41 5.87
N GLN A 37 8.99 -14.25 5.27
CA GLN A 37 9.60 -12.98 5.66
C GLN A 37 8.79 -12.19 6.70
N LEU A 38 7.55 -12.60 6.97
CA LEU A 38 6.66 -11.93 7.91
C LEU A 38 7.29 -11.72 9.30
N PRO A 39 7.92 -12.72 9.97
CA PRO A 39 8.55 -12.50 11.26
C PRO A 39 9.61 -11.38 11.23
N ILE A 40 10.43 -11.35 10.16
CA ILE A 40 11.51 -10.37 10.01
C ILE A 40 10.93 -8.96 9.83
N ALA A 41 9.86 -8.83 9.04
CA ALA A 41 9.18 -7.54 8.84
C ALA A 41 8.53 -7.02 10.13
N LEU A 42 7.93 -7.92 10.94
CA LEU A 42 7.34 -7.56 12.23
C LEU A 42 8.39 -7.18 13.27
N ASP A 43 9.51 -7.89 13.32
CA ASP A 43 10.65 -7.56 14.20
C ASP A 43 11.26 -6.20 13.83
N PHE A 44 11.41 -5.93 12.53
CA PHE A 44 11.85 -4.62 12.03
C PHE A 44 10.90 -3.51 12.49
N LEU A 45 9.59 -3.67 12.22
CA LEU A 45 8.56 -2.71 12.61
C LEU A 45 8.53 -2.47 14.13
N ALA A 46 8.71 -3.52 14.94
CA ALA A 46 8.74 -3.40 16.40
C ALA A 46 9.92 -2.56 16.92
N GLN A 47 11.02 -2.47 16.16
CA GLN A 47 12.20 -1.67 16.51
C GLN A 47 12.06 -0.20 16.09
N CYS A 48 11.20 0.13 15.12
CA CYS A 48 10.96 1.49 14.66
C CYS A 48 10.27 2.32 15.75
N LYS A 49 10.96 3.29 16.35
CA LYS A 49 10.33 4.20 17.35
C LYS A 49 9.16 4.98 16.76
N ARG A 50 9.31 5.41 15.50
CA ARG A 50 8.31 6.02 14.64
C ARG A 50 8.46 5.35 13.27
N ILE A 51 7.34 5.13 12.58
CA ILE A 51 7.35 4.61 11.21
C ILE A 51 7.35 5.80 10.26
N GLU A 52 8.34 5.86 9.37
CA GLU A 52 8.50 6.86 8.32
C GLU A 52 8.37 6.21 6.94
N TYR A 53 8.33 7.02 5.87
CA TYR A 53 8.18 6.49 4.50
C TYR A 53 9.28 5.49 4.14
N SER A 54 10.52 5.74 4.57
CA SER A 54 11.63 4.79 4.37
C SER A 54 11.39 3.43 5.02
N ASP A 55 10.72 3.39 6.17
CA ASP A 55 10.37 2.13 6.84
C ASP A 55 9.29 1.38 6.06
N PHE A 56 8.35 2.11 5.44
CA PHE A 56 7.34 1.53 4.54
C PHE A 56 7.99 0.85 3.34
N LEU A 57 9.00 1.50 2.74
CA LEU A 57 9.81 0.93 1.66
C LEU A 57 10.61 -0.29 2.15
N GLU A 58 11.19 -0.21 3.34
CA GLU A 58 11.99 -1.29 3.92
C GLU A 58 11.16 -2.54 4.22
N VAL A 59 9.93 -2.38 4.73
CA VAL A 59 8.98 -3.50 4.88
C VAL A 59 8.77 -4.20 3.53
N HIS A 60 8.50 -3.46 2.46
CA HIS A 60 8.37 -4.06 1.13
C HIS A 60 9.65 -4.76 0.67
N ARG A 61 10.83 -4.18 0.94
CA ARG A 61 12.11 -4.81 0.62
C ARG A 61 12.28 -6.14 1.35
N ILE A 62 12.01 -6.19 2.65
CA ILE A 62 12.11 -7.40 3.48
C ILE A 62 11.21 -8.50 2.91
N LEU A 63 9.99 -8.15 2.53
CA LEU A 63 9.00 -9.12 2.05
C LEU A 63 9.34 -9.72 0.68
N LEU A 64 9.92 -8.95 -0.24
CA LEU A 64 9.96 -9.32 -1.67
C LEU A 64 11.33 -9.24 -2.35
N SER A 65 12.40 -8.89 -1.63
CA SER A 65 13.74 -8.74 -2.24
C SER A 65 14.32 -10.00 -2.87
N ALA A 66 13.86 -11.19 -2.47
CA ALA A 66 14.27 -12.45 -3.11
C ALA A 66 13.66 -12.63 -4.51
N LEU A 67 12.50 -12.02 -4.78
CA LEU A 67 11.78 -12.14 -6.05
C LEU A 67 11.96 -10.94 -6.95
N TYR A 68 11.94 -9.73 -6.40
CA TYR A 68 11.97 -8.49 -7.18
C TYR A 68 13.25 -7.69 -6.92
N PRO A 69 14.11 -7.46 -7.95
CA PRO A 69 15.30 -6.62 -7.81
C PRO A 69 15.00 -5.16 -7.44
N TRP A 70 13.76 -4.71 -7.65
CA TRP A 70 13.28 -3.38 -7.31
C TRP A 70 12.56 -3.32 -5.96
N ALA A 71 12.47 -4.42 -5.19
CA ALA A 71 11.79 -4.39 -3.90
C ALA A 71 12.36 -3.27 -2.99
N GLY A 72 11.47 -2.48 -2.39
CA GLY A 72 11.82 -1.31 -1.60
C GLY A 72 12.09 -0.04 -2.41
N LYS A 73 11.89 -0.08 -3.74
CA LYS A 73 11.88 1.12 -4.59
C LYS A 73 10.46 1.44 -4.99
N ASP A 74 10.09 2.70 -4.86
CA ASP A 74 8.79 3.18 -5.28
C ASP A 74 8.70 3.40 -6.81
N ARG A 75 7.49 3.61 -7.29
CA ARG A 75 7.20 3.90 -8.70
C ARG A 75 7.80 5.21 -9.16
N ASN A 76 8.00 6.19 -8.27
CA ASN A 76 8.71 7.40 -8.66
C ASN A 76 10.16 7.09 -9.08
N THR A 77 10.76 6.08 -8.45
CA THR A 77 12.12 5.63 -8.75
C THR A 77 12.17 4.73 -9.98
N VAL A 78 11.22 3.79 -10.14
CA VAL A 78 11.32 2.74 -11.18
C VAL A 78 10.44 2.98 -12.40
N LEU A 79 9.43 3.83 -12.30
CA LEU A 79 8.41 4.07 -13.33
C LEU A 79 7.76 5.48 -13.20
N PRO A 80 8.55 6.58 -13.21
CA PRO A 80 8.05 7.92 -12.85
C PRO A 80 7.01 8.50 -13.81
N ASP A 81 7.00 8.06 -15.07
CA ASP A 81 6.24 8.69 -16.15
C ASP A 81 4.94 7.96 -16.51
N ARG A 82 4.56 6.96 -15.72
CA ARG A 82 3.36 6.15 -16.00
C ARG A 82 2.33 6.21 -14.88
N SER A 83 1.08 6.28 -15.29
CA SER A 83 -0.06 6.02 -14.43
C SER A 83 -0.16 4.52 -14.14
N ILE A 84 -0.75 4.21 -12.99
CA ILE A 84 -1.27 2.88 -12.68
C ILE A 84 -2.70 3.05 -12.21
N SER A 85 -3.60 2.21 -12.72
CA SER A 85 -4.97 2.08 -12.26
C SER A 85 -5.32 0.61 -12.12
N LYS A 86 -6.35 0.32 -11.34
CA LYS A 86 -7.02 -0.98 -11.33
C LYS A 86 -8.44 -0.71 -11.81
N GLY A 87 -8.75 -1.16 -13.03
CA GLY A 87 -9.89 -0.66 -13.81
C GLY A 87 -9.96 0.85 -13.87
N GLU A 88 -11.10 1.40 -13.44
CA GLU A 88 -11.40 2.84 -13.49
C GLU A 88 -10.78 3.63 -12.32
N VAL A 89 -10.26 2.95 -11.30
CA VAL A 89 -9.72 3.57 -10.09
C VAL A 89 -8.24 3.85 -10.26
N TYR A 90 -7.87 5.12 -10.29
CA TYR A 90 -6.47 5.56 -10.34
C TYR A 90 -5.84 5.55 -8.94
N PHE A 91 -4.57 5.18 -8.90
CA PHE A 91 -3.70 5.51 -7.78
C PHE A 91 -3.02 6.86 -8.00
N CYS A 92 -2.39 7.39 -6.96
CA CYS A 92 -1.71 8.68 -7.06
C CYS A 92 -0.59 8.65 -8.11
N HIS A 93 -0.31 9.85 -8.64
CA HIS A 93 0.84 10.10 -9.48
C HIS A 93 2.12 9.63 -8.74
N PRO A 94 3.09 8.98 -9.41
CA PRO A 94 4.30 8.45 -8.76
C PRO A 94 5.01 9.45 -7.83
N LYS A 95 5.09 10.72 -8.23
CA LYS A 95 5.66 11.83 -7.44
C LYS A 95 4.97 12.12 -6.11
N ASP A 96 3.71 11.71 -5.95
CA ASP A 96 2.90 11.94 -4.76
C ASP A 96 2.82 10.73 -3.83
N CYS A 97 3.40 9.58 -4.22
CA CYS A 97 3.42 8.35 -3.41
C CYS A 97 3.88 8.62 -1.98
N GLN A 98 5.04 9.27 -1.83
CA GLN A 98 5.61 9.58 -0.51
C GLN A 98 4.65 10.43 0.33
N ARG A 99 4.10 11.49 -0.26
CA ARG A 99 3.19 12.41 0.45
C ARG A 99 1.93 11.70 0.91
N ALA A 100 1.37 10.82 0.08
CA ALA A 100 0.21 10.01 0.45
C ALA A 100 0.52 9.06 1.62
N ILE A 101 1.65 8.35 1.59
CA ILE A 101 2.03 7.48 2.71
C ILE A 101 2.30 8.30 3.97
N GLU A 102 3.01 9.43 3.86
CA GLU A 102 3.30 10.32 4.99
C GLU A 102 2.03 10.93 5.60
N GLU A 103 1.01 11.23 4.80
CA GLU A 103 -0.31 11.67 5.29
C GLU A 103 -0.92 10.61 6.22
N GLY A 104 -0.97 9.35 5.77
CA GLY A 104 -1.45 8.23 6.60
C GLY A 104 -0.58 7.99 7.85
N LEU A 105 0.75 8.07 7.73
CA LEU A 105 1.68 7.89 8.84
C LEU A 105 1.65 9.05 9.85
N SER A 106 1.33 10.27 9.42
CA SER A 106 1.30 11.46 10.28
C SER A 106 0.32 11.32 11.45
N ILE A 107 -0.69 10.47 11.27
CA ILE A 107 -1.76 10.20 12.23
C ILE A 107 -1.25 9.46 13.48
N ASP A 108 -0.12 8.74 13.40
CA ASP A 108 0.52 8.08 14.57
C ASP A 108 0.98 9.08 15.66
N GLN A 109 1.10 10.37 15.33
CA GLN A 109 1.41 11.42 16.31
C GLN A 109 0.28 11.64 17.33
N ASP A 110 -0.95 11.22 17.01
CA ASP A 110 -2.08 11.18 17.93
C ASP A 110 -2.68 9.77 17.94
N LYS A 111 -2.23 8.94 18.89
CA LYS A 111 -2.68 7.54 19.06
C LYS A 111 -4.20 7.37 19.12
N LYS A 112 -4.95 8.43 19.45
CA LYS A 112 -6.42 8.38 19.47
C LYS A 112 -7.02 8.30 18.07
N GLN A 113 -6.32 8.82 17.07
CA GLN A 113 -6.84 8.87 15.70
C GLN A 113 -6.84 7.49 15.02
N MET A 114 -5.95 6.56 15.38
CA MET A 114 -5.97 5.21 14.80
C MET A 114 -7.29 4.49 15.08
N ALA A 115 -7.87 4.71 16.27
CA ALA A 115 -9.16 4.13 16.66
C ALA A 115 -10.37 4.87 16.05
N VAL A 116 -10.17 6.07 15.50
CA VAL A 116 -11.23 6.90 14.92
C VAL A 116 -11.22 6.83 13.39
N LYS A 117 -10.04 6.74 12.80
CA LYS A 117 -9.80 6.84 11.35
C LYS A 117 -8.92 5.70 10.78
N PRO A 118 -9.13 4.43 11.14
CA PRO A 118 -8.29 3.33 10.64
C PRO A 118 -8.40 3.15 9.13
N GLY A 119 -9.58 3.38 8.56
CA GLY A 119 -9.86 3.32 7.14
C GLY A 119 -9.23 4.46 6.36
N PHE A 120 -9.29 5.70 6.86
CA PHE A 120 -8.59 6.82 6.20
C PHE A 120 -7.09 6.55 6.05
N ILE A 121 -6.43 6.05 7.10
CA ILE A 121 -4.99 5.71 7.07
C ILE A 121 -4.72 4.65 6.00
N MET A 122 -5.50 3.57 5.99
CA MET A 122 -5.39 2.52 5.00
C MET A 122 -5.68 3.04 3.58
N GLY A 123 -6.66 3.93 3.43
CA GLY A 123 -7.03 4.58 2.18
C GLY A 123 -5.90 5.45 1.63
N MET A 124 -5.19 6.21 2.48
CA MET A 124 -4.00 6.94 2.07
C MET A 124 -2.88 6.01 1.60
N PHE A 125 -2.67 4.87 2.28
CA PHE A 125 -1.68 3.88 1.83
C PHE A 125 -2.05 3.27 0.48
N ALA A 126 -3.32 2.92 0.30
CA ALA A 126 -3.81 2.33 -0.93
C ALA A 126 -3.85 3.33 -2.10
N TYR A 127 -4.17 4.60 -1.85
CA TYR A 127 -4.07 5.68 -2.83
C TYR A 127 -2.61 5.97 -3.21
N GLY A 128 -1.71 5.97 -2.22
CA GLY A 128 -0.27 6.09 -2.44
C GLY A 128 0.27 5.02 -3.39
N HIS A 129 -0.12 3.77 -3.17
CA HIS A 129 0.22 2.62 -4.01
C HIS A 129 1.68 2.65 -4.50
N PRO A 130 2.68 2.77 -3.61
CA PRO A 130 4.03 3.17 -4.00
C PRO A 130 4.77 2.13 -4.85
N PHE A 131 4.33 0.88 -4.90
CA PHE A 131 5.05 -0.21 -5.57
C PHE A 131 4.34 -0.72 -6.83
N LEU A 132 5.04 -1.52 -7.65
CA LEU A 132 4.44 -2.17 -8.84
C LEU A 132 3.63 -3.42 -8.50
N ASP A 133 3.99 -4.08 -7.39
CA ASP A 133 3.26 -5.17 -6.76
C ASP A 133 3.59 -5.13 -5.25
N GLY A 134 2.93 -5.91 -4.41
CA GLY A 134 3.24 -6.01 -2.99
C GLY A 134 2.60 -4.92 -2.11
N ASN A 135 1.87 -3.97 -2.69
CA ASN A 135 1.24 -2.85 -1.97
C ASN A 135 0.33 -3.33 -0.83
N GLY A 136 -0.59 -4.26 -1.11
CA GLY A 136 -1.53 -4.78 -0.10
C GLY A 136 -0.84 -5.42 1.11
N ARG A 137 0.26 -6.15 0.87
CA ARG A 137 1.03 -6.82 1.93
C ARG A 137 1.76 -5.80 2.80
N ALA A 138 2.48 -4.85 2.17
CA ALA A 138 3.20 -3.82 2.91
C ALA A 138 2.25 -2.92 3.72
N MET A 139 1.18 -2.42 3.09
CA MET A 139 0.22 -1.53 3.76
C MET A 139 -0.48 -2.21 4.93
N LEU A 140 -0.83 -3.50 4.80
CA LEU A 140 -1.49 -4.26 5.86
C LEU A 140 -0.58 -4.44 7.09
N LEU A 141 0.70 -4.77 6.89
CA LEU A 141 1.63 -4.93 8.02
C LEU A 141 1.90 -3.62 8.73
N VAL A 142 2.12 -2.53 7.97
CA VAL A 142 2.32 -1.21 8.57
C VAL A 142 1.07 -0.76 9.31
N HIS A 143 -0.11 -0.91 8.71
CA HIS A 143 -1.39 -0.57 9.36
C HIS A 143 -1.65 -1.39 10.63
N ALA A 144 -1.39 -2.70 10.59
CA ALA A 144 -1.50 -3.56 11.77
C ALA A 144 -0.56 -3.09 12.89
N GLU A 145 0.68 -2.70 12.57
CA GLU A 145 1.63 -2.12 13.53
C GLU A 145 1.14 -0.81 14.14
N LEU A 146 0.49 0.05 13.35
CA LEU A 146 -0.15 1.27 13.87
C LEU A 146 -1.32 0.93 14.80
N CYS A 147 -2.18 -0.04 14.45
CA CYS A 147 -3.22 -0.56 15.34
C CYS A 147 -2.63 -1.07 16.67
N PHE A 148 -1.57 -1.88 16.59
CA PHE A 148 -0.90 -2.44 17.76
C PHE A 148 -0.41 -1.35 18.72
N ARG A 149 0.22 -0.30 18.18
CA ARG A 149 0.73 0.86 18.94
C ARG A 149 -0.38 1.69 19.58
N ALA A 150 -1.56 1.68 18.97
CA ALA A 150 -2.80 2.26 19.49
C ALA A 150 -3.56 1.33 20.45
N ASN A 151 -2.98 0.17 20.80
CA ASN A 151 -3.57 -0.82 21.70
C ASN A 151 -4.91 -1.40 21.20
N MET A 152 -5.01 -1.61 19.88
CA MET A 152 -6.16 -2.20 19.20
C MET A 152 -5.72 -3.16 18.09
N SER A 153 -6.66 -3.87 17.49
CA SER A 153 -6.47 -4.56 16.22
C SER A 153 -7.73 -4.44 15.35
N ILE A 154 -7.60 -4.70 14.05
CA ILE A 154 -8.75 -4.99 13.20
C ILE A 154 -8.96 -6.50 13.21
N ASN A 155 -10.15 -6.96 13.58
CA ASN A 155 -10.53 -8.35 13.44
C ASN A 155 -10.85 -8.65 11.98
N TRP A 156 -9.81 -9.03 11.26
CA TRP A 156 -9.90 -9.32 9.85
C TRP A 156 -10.68 -10.61 9.53
N ILE A 157 -10.85 -11.52 10.50
CA ILE A 157 -11.67 -12.74 10.31
C ILE A 157 -13.15 -12.37 10.11
N ASP A 158 -13.60 -11.28 10.74
CA ASP A 158 -14.98 -10.80 10.65
C ASP A 158 -15.19 -9.87 9.43
N THR A 159 -14.16 -9.65 8.61
CA THR A 159 -14.28 -8.87 7.38
C THR A 159 -14.68 -9.75 6.20
N ASP A 160 -15.46 -9.18 5.29
CA ASP A 160 -15.71 -9.74 3.97
C ASP A 160 -14.79 -9.08 2.94
N LYS A 161 -14.08 -9.89 2.15
CA LYS A 161 -13.11 -9.38 1.17
C LYS A 161 -13.74 -8.41 0.17
N ALA A 162 -14.90 -8.76 -0.39
CA ALA A 162 -15.53 -7.94 -1.43
C ALA A 162 -16.00 -6.60 -0.85
N ALA A 163 -16.63 -6.62 0.32
CA ALA A 163 -17.09 -5.43 1.01
C ALA A 163 -15.92 -4.53 1.46
N TYR A 164 -14.83 -5.11 1.95
CA TYR A 164 -13.61 -4.37 2.29
C TYR A 164 -13.02 -3.67 1.06
N LEU A 165 -12.85 -4.40 -0.05
CA LEU A 165 -12.26 -3.86 -1.26
C LEU A 165 -13.16 -2.78 -1.91
N GLU A 166 -14.47 -2.94 -1.81
CA GLU A 166 -15.45 -1.93 -2.22
C GLU A 166 -15.35 -0.66 -1.36
N ALA A 167 -15.27 -0.81 -0.04
CA ALA A 167 -15.10 0.32 0.88
C ALA A 167 -13.75 1.04 0.65
N LEU A 168 -12.68 0.28 0.40
CA LEU A 168 -11.35 0.80 0.07
C LEU A 168 -11.36 1.56 -1.27
N THR A 169 -12.06 1.06 -2.29
CA THR A 169 -12.27 1.80 -3.55
C THR A 169 -12.91 3.16 -3.28
N ARG A 170 -14.03 3.17 -2.55
CA ARG A 170 -14.74 4.42 -2.23
C ARG A 170 -13.88 5.39 -1.40
N GLU A 171 -13.07 4.88 -0.49
CA GLU A 171 -12.14 5.68 0.31
C GLU A 171 -11.04 6.33 -0.55
N ILE A 172 -10.56 5.63 -1.59
CA ILE A 172 -9.60 6.19 -2.54
C ILE A 172 -10.25 7.29 -3.38
N GLU A 173 -11.49 7.07 -3.83
CA GLU A 173 -12.23 8.02 -4.68
C GLU A 173 -12.74 9.25 -3.91
N ASP A 174 -13.13 9.09 -2.65
CA ASP A 174 -13.61 10.19 -1.78
C ASP A 174 -13.20 9.93 -0.31
N PRO A 175 -11.98 10.34 0.10
CA PRO A 175 -11.52 10.16 1.47
C PRO A 175 -12.26 11.04 2.50
N HIS A 176 -13.08 12.01 2.07
CA HIS A 176 -13.87 12.83 3.00
C HIS A 176 -15.11 12.08 3.49
N ALA A 177 -15.59 11.09 2.72
CA ALA A 177 -16.75 10.28 3.09
C ALA A 177 -16.47 9.29 4.23
N GLY A 178 -15.19 8.90 4.44
CA GLY A 178 -14.80 7.92 5.45
C GLY A 178 -15.48 6.56 5.25
N ALA A 179 -15.61 6.13 4.00
CA ALA A 179 -16.30 4.89 3.64
C ALA A 179 -15.63 3.66 4.25
N LEU A 180 -14.29 3.64 4.28
CA LEU A 180 -13.56 2.54 4.88
C LEU A 180 -13.51 2.64 6.41
N ASP A 181 -13.56 3.83 6.98
CA ASP A 181 -13.72 4.00 8.44
C ASP A 181 -15.04 3.37 8.90
N GLN A 182 -16.15 3.71 8.24
CA GLN A 182 -17.48 3.14 8.54
C GLN A 182 -17.49 1.61 8.46
N TYR A 183 -16.70 1.03 7.54
CA TYR A 183 -16.58 -0.41 7.39
C TYR A 183 -15.71 -1.06 8.48
N LEU A 184 -14.57 -0.45 8.84
CA LEU A 184 -13.59 -1.07 9.76
C LEU A 184 -13.89 -0.81 11.24
N LEU A 185 -14.58 0.27 11.59
CA LEU A 185 -14.89 0.60 12.99
C LEU A 185 -15.60 -0.56 13.74
N PRO A 186 -16.62 -1.24 13.17
CA PRO A 186 -17.24 -2.40 13.81
C PRO A 186 -16.31 -3.61 13.98
N CYS A 187 -15.23 -3.68 13.20
CA CYS A 187 -14.24 -4.75 13.26
C CYS A 187 -13.10 -4.45 14.24
N ILE A 188 -13.10 -3.31 14.91
CA ILE A 188 -12.06 -3.01 15.92
C ILE A 188 -12.23 -3.95 17.12
N GLY A 189 -11.14 -4.62 17.47
CA GLY A 189 -11.05 -5.51 18.62
C GLY A 189 -9.89 -5.17 19.55
N GLU A 190 -9.70 -6.03 20.55
CA GLU A 190 -8.56 -5.94 21.45
C GLU A 190 -7.24 -6.12 20.70
N LYS A 191 -6.15 -5.61 21.27
CA LYS A 191 -4.80 -5.76 20.71
C LYS A 191 -4.43 -7.25 20.63
N ILE A 192 -4.19 -7.72 19.41
CA ILE A 192 -3.59 -9.04 19.14
C ILE A 192 -2.07 -8.92 19.21
N LEU A 193 -1.39 -9.90 19.82
CA LEU A 193 0.07 -9.93 19.90
C LEU A 193 0.71 -10.24 18.53
N ARG A 194 1.94 -9.75 18.31
CA ARG A 194 2.60 -9.86 16.99
C ARG A 194 2.87 -11.31 16.55
N ASP A 195 3.13 -12.20 17.49
CA ASP A 195 3.31 -13.63 17.25
C ASP A 195 2.01 -14.31 16.78
N GLN A 196 0.85 -13.80 17.18
CA GLN A 196 -0.46 -14.27 16.75
C GLN A 196 -0.89 -13.72 15.38
N TRP A 197 -0.24 -12.66 14.87
CA TRP A 197 -0.56 -12.09 13.56
C TRP A 197 -0.24 -13.02 12.40
N LEU A 198 0.76 -13.88 12.53
CA LEU A 198 1.02 -14.90 11.52
C LEU A 198 -0.23 -15.71 11.25
N GLU A 199 -0.97 -16.11 12.28
CA GLU A 199 -2.20 -16.88 12.13
C GLU A 199 -3.33 -16.01 11.57
N SER A 200 -3.54 -14.80 12.11
CA SER A 200 -4.63 -13.92 11.67
C SER A 200 -4.46 -13.38 10.24
N ILE A 201 -3.23 -13.06 9.83
CA ILE A 201 -2.92 -12.46 8.52
C ILE A 201 -2.69 -13.54 7.46
N SER A 202 -2.19 -14.71 7.82
CA SER A 202 -2.06 -15.81 6.85
C SER A 202 -3.39 -16.36 6.36
N ILE A 203 -4.46 -16.16 7.15
CA ILE A 203 -5.84 -16.55 6.79
C ILE A 203 -6.48 -15.51 5.87
N LEU A 204 -5.93 -14.28 5.81
CA LEU A 204 -6.51 -13.24 4.97
C LEU A 204 -6.37 -13.59 3.50
N PRO A 205 -7.49 -13.78 2.77
CA PRO A 205 -7.42 -13.90 1.33
C PRO A 205 -6.86 -12.59 0.81
N GLY A 206 -5.72 -12.64 0.12
CA GLY A 206 -4.92 -11.49 -0.31
C GLY A 206 -5.72 -10.19 -0.37
N LEU A 207 -5.47 -9.27 0.57
CA LEU A 207 -6.13 -7.95 0.62
C LEU A 207 -5.50 -6.99 -0.42
N ASP A 208 -4.93 -7.54 -1.49
CA ASP A 208 -4.21 -6.84 -2.52
C ASP A 208 -5.16 -6.11 -3.49
N GLY A 209 -5.45 -4.87 -3.12
CA GLY A 209 -5.94 -3.83 -4.03
C GLY A 209 -7.43 -3.83 -4.28
N VAL A 210 -7.94 -2.68 -4.71
CA VAL A 210 -9.34 -2.31 -4.94
C VAL A 210 -10.18 -3.33 -5.74
N ASN A 211 -11.50 -3.31 -5.52
CA ASN A 211 -12.48 -4.12 -6.26
C ASN A 211 -12.78 -3.53 -7.65
N ALA A 212 -11.76 -3.40 -8.48
CA ALA A 212 -11.89 -2.64 -9.74
C ALA A 212 -11.32 -3.36 -10.97
N GLY A 213 -11.22 -4.69 -10.98
CA GLY A 213 -10.76 -5.42 -12.17
C GLY A 213 -9.23 -5.51 -12.28
N ALA A 214 -8.70 -5.50 -13.51
CA ALA A 214 -7.28 -5.74 -13.79
C ALA A 214 -6.42 -4.48 -13.65
N ASP A 215 -5.11 -4.67 -13.43
CA ASP A 215 -4.15 -3.57 -13.40
C ASP A 215 -3.80 -3.06 -14.81
N PHE A 216 -3.74 -1.74 -14.94
CA PHE A 216 -3.42 -1.03 -16.17
C PHE A 216 -2.28 -0.05 -15.92
N SER A 217 -1.46 0.19 -16.95
CA SER A 217 -0.45 1.26 -16.92
C SER A 217 -0.33 1.96 -18.26
N ALA A 218 -0.32 3.29 -18.24
CA ALA A 218 -0.20 4.11 -19.44
C ALA A 218 0.72 5.32 -19.17
N GLN A 219 1.25 5.94 -20.23
CA GLN A 219 2.13 7.11 -20.05
C GLN A 219 1.30 8.36 -19.75
N TYR A 220 1.77 9.21 -18.84
CA TYR A 220 1.15 10.51 -18.59
C TYR A 220 1.31 11.50 -19.75
N THR A 221 2.21 11.21 -20.71
CA THR A 221 2.35 11.97 -21.96
C THR A 221 1.18 11.73 -22.93
N ASP A 222 0.40 10.66 -22.75
CA ASP A 222 -0.85 10.47 -23.47
C ASP A 222 -1.89 11.48 -22.95
N PRO A 223 -2.38 12.42 -23.80
CA PRO A 223 -3.33 13.44 -23.37
C PRO A 223 -4.60 12.86 -22.74
N LYS A 224 -5.08 11.70 -23.20
CA LYS A 224 -6.27 11.06 -22.64
C LYS A 224 -6.04 10.59 -21.22
N VAL A 225 -4.89 9.97 -20.96
CA VAL A 225 -4.50 9.50 -19.63
C VAL A 225 -4.34 10.69 -18.68
N ALA A 226 -3.67 11.75 -19.13
CA ALA A 226 -3.51 12.96 -18.35
C ALA A 226 -4.85 13.61 -18.00
N GLU A 227 -5.76 13.75 -18.97
CA GLU A 227 -7.08 14.32 -18.77
C GLU A 227 -7.95 13.46 -17.84
N SER A 228 -7.97 12.15 -18.03
CA SER A 228 -8.71 11.21 -17.17
C SER A 228 -8.19 11.22 -15.74
N TYR A 229 -6.87 11.22 -15.54
CA TYR A 229 -6.27 11.33 -14.21
C TYR A 229 -6.59 12.67 -13.54
N GLN A 230 -6.49 13.79 -14.26
CA GLN A 230 -6.87 15.11 -13.73
C GLN A 230 -8.38 15.19 -13.40
N ALA A 231 -9.23 14.54 -14.18
CA ALA A 231 -10.65 14.44 -13.87
C ALA A 231 -10.89 13.61 -12.61
N PHE A 232 -10.15 12.50 -12.41
CA PHE A 232 -10.18 11.71 -11.19
C PHE A 232 -9.76 12.54 -9.97
N GLU A 233 -8.59 13.21 -10.02
CA GLU A 233 -8.11 14.04 -8.91
C GLU A 233 -9.07 15.20 -8.57
N ARG A 234 -9.69 15.82 -9.58
CA ARG A 234 -10.73 16.85 -9.38
C ARG A 234 -11.97 16.29 -8.68
N ARG A 235 -12.41 15.08 -9.04
CA ARG A 235 -13.54 14.42 -8.35
C ARG A 235 -13.17 14.04 -6.92
N ARG A 236 -11.96 13.52 -6.72
CA ARG A 236 -11.42 13.15 -5.41
C ARG A 236 -11.35 14.34 -4.45
N GLY A 237 -11.03 15.53 -4.97
CA GLY A 237 -11.20 16.78 -4.23
C GLY A 237 -10.41 16.86 -2.91
N TYR A 238 -9.35 16.06 -2.77
CA TYR A 238 -8.54 15.97 -1.57
C TYR A 238 -7.11 16.40 -1.87
N GLN A 239 -6.59 17.33 -1.06
CA GLN A 239 -5.23 17.84 -1.20
C GLN A 239 -4.33 17.20 -0.14
N LEU A 240 -3.32 16.45 -0.58
CA LEU A 240 -2.27 15.94 0.30
C LEU A 240 -1.53 17.09 0.99
N ALA A 241 -1.10 16.91 2.24
CA ALA A 241 -0.27 17.90 2.92
C ALA A 241 0.98 18.27 2.10
N GLU A 242 1.44 19.50 2.26
CA GLU A 242 2.73 19.94 1.74
C GLU A 242 3.87 19.28 2.52
N GLN A 243 4.96 18.92 1.84
CA GLN A 243 6.14 18.39 2.53
C GLN A 243 6.71 19.47 3.45
N ASN A 244 6.82 19.17 4.74
CA ASN A 244 7.57 20.02 5.65
C ASN A 244 9.07 19.92 5.32
N ILE A 245 9.57 20.84 4.49
CA ILE A 245 10.99 20.94 4.08
C ILE A 245 11.93 21.12 5.30
N SER A 246 11.41 21.41 6.50
CA SER A 246 12.22 21.63 7.71
C SER A 246 12.88 20.38 8.29
N ALA A 247 12.49 19.16 7.88
CA ALA A 247 13.13 17.93 8.35
C ALA A 247 14.45 17.60 7.60
N LEU A 248 14.66 18.15 6.41
CA LEU A 248 15.85 17.86 5.58
C LEU A 248 17.11 18.66 5.95
N THR A 249 17.01 19.63 6.87
CA THR A 249 18.15 20.50 7.27
C THR A 249 18.71 20.25 8.67
N LYS A 250 18.22 19.24 9.41
CA LYS A 250 18.73 18.91 10.76
C LYS A 250 19.72 17.73 10.82
N GLY A 251 20.28 17.32 9.68
CA GLY A 251 21.27 16.23 9.60
C GLY A 251 22.72 16.64 9.33
N SER A 252 23.03 17.95 9.30
CA SER A 252 24.39 18.44 9.03
C SER A 252 24.87 19.40 10.12
N LYS A 253 25.21 18.86 11.29
CA LYS A 253 26.23 19.41 12.20
C LYS A 253 26.92 18.29 12.95
#